data_AF-A0A392SCJ8-F1
#
_entry.id   AF-A0A392SCJ8-F1
#
_cell.length_a   1.000
_cell.length_b   1.000
_cell.length_c   1.000
_cell.angle_alpha   90.00
_cell.angle_beta   90.00
_cell.angle_gamma   90.00
#
_symmetry.space_group_name_H-M   'P 1'
#
loop_
_entity.id
_entity.type
_entity.pdbx_description
1 polymer ?
#
loop_
_entity_poly.entity_id
_entity_poly.type
_entity_poly.pdbx_seq_one_letter_code
_entity_poly.pdbx_strand_id
1 'polypeptide(L)' 'MNKAKLVVETWAKQFHCSPREKKLPFLFLANDILQNSRRKGSEFVGEFWKVLPDALRDVIQHGDDYARNQAMRL' A
#
# COMPACT_ATOMS: atom_id res chain seq x y z
N MET A 1 -2.00 -11.35 -18.69
CA MET A 1 -1.35 -10.53 -17.62
C MET A 1 -2.36 -10.37 -16.49
N ASN A 2 -2.02 -10.74 -15.26
CA ASN A 2 -2.95 -10.63 -14.13
C ASN A 2 -3.22 -9.15 -13.83
N LYS A 3 -4.49 -8.73 -13.81
CA LYS A 3 -4.87 -7.33 -13.55
C LYS A 3 -4.43 -6.85 -12.16
N ALA A 4 -4.50 -7.72 -11.16
CA ALA A 4 -4.05 -7.39 -9.80
C ALA A 4 -2.55 -7.07 -9.78
N LYS A 5 -1.73 -7.87 -10.46
CA LYS A 5 -0.28 -7.63 -10.59
C LYS A 5 0.01 -6.25 -11.19
N LEU A 6 -0.63 -5.91 -12.31
CA LEU A 6 -0.43 -4.61 -12.96
C LEU A 6 -0.80 -3.43 -12.06
N VAL A 7 -1.93 -3.55 -11.34
CA VAL A 7 -2.38 -2.50 -10.40
C VAL A 7 -1.39 -2.35 -9.25
N VAL A 8 -0.93 -3.45 -8.65
CA VAL A 8 0.01 -3.41 -7.52
C VAL A 8 1.39 -2.90 -7.95
N GLU A 9 1.90 -3.31 -9.11
CA GLU A 9 3.16 -2.78 -9.65
C GLU A 9 3.07 -1.27 -9.93
N THR A 10 1.93 -0.82 -10.47
CA THR A 10 1.69 0.61 -10.70
C THR A 10 1.61 1.36 -9.38
N TRP A 11 0.83 0.86 -8.41
CA TRP A 11 0.72 1.42 -7.08
C TRP A 11 2.10 1.53 -6.42
N ALA A 12 2.91 0.47 -6.46
CA ALA A 12 4.24 0.46 -5.85
C ALA A 12 5.15 1.50 -6.51
N LYS A 13 5.18 1.56 -7.85
CA LYS A 13 5.96 2.59 -8.56
C LYS A 13 5.54 4.00 -8.16
N GLN A 14 4.23 4.27 -8.12
CA GLN A 14 3.73 5.61 -7.76
C GLN A 14 4.00 5.95 -6.29
N PHE A 15 3.89 4.98 -5.38
CA PHE A 15 4.22 5.18 -3.96
C PHE A 15 5.67 5.63 -3.78
N HIS A 16 6.63 4.93 -4.39
CA HIS A 16 8.06 5.23 -4.25
C HIS A 16 8.47 6.53 -4.94
N CYS A 17 7.81 6.92 -6.03
CA CYS A 17 8.06 8.19 -6.70
C CYS A 17 7.33 9.38 -6.05
N SER A 18 6.48 9.15 -5.04
CA SER A 18 5.65 10.20 -4.46
C SER A 18 6.33 10.93 -3.30
N PRO A 19 6.02 12.23 -3.11
CA PRO A 19 6.45 12.95 -1.91
C PRO A 19 5.83 12.33 -0.65
N ARG A 20 6.50 12.54 0.49
CA ARG A 20 6.13 11.96 1.80
C ARG A 20 4.66 12.15 2.16
N GLU A 21 4.11 13.34 1.93
CA GLU A 21 2.70 13.69 2.20
C GLU A 21 1.68 12.80 1.48
N LYS A 22 2.06 12.19 0.35
CA LYS A 22 1.18 11.28 -0.42
C LYS A 22 1.32 9.82 -0.01
N LYS A 23 2.41 9.44 0.67
CA LYS A 23 2.67 8.03 1.03
C LYS A 23 1.58 7.44 1.94
N LEU A 24 1.12 8.20 2.93
CA LEU A 24 0.02 7.77 3.80
C LEU A 24 -1.31 7.57 3.03
N PRO A 25 -1.78 8.53 2.20
CA PRO A 25 -2.91 8.29 1.30
C PRO A 25 -2.79 7.04 0.42
N PHE A 26 -1.59 6.74 -0.10
CA PHE A 26 -1.37 5.50 -0.86
C PHE A 26 -1.56 4.24 -0.01
N LEU A 27 -1.15 4.25 1.26
CA LEU A 27 -1.42 3.14 2.19
C LEU A 27 -2.92 2.98 2.46
N PHE A 28 -3.67 4.08 2.59
CA PHE A 28 -5.13 4.01 2.70
C PHE A 28 -5.79 3.43 1.44
N LEU A 29 -5.29 3.80 0.25
CA LEU A 29 -5.75 3.20 -1.00
C LEU A 29 -5.45 1.69 -1.06
N ALA A 30 -4.25 1.28 -0.64
CA ALA A 30 -3.89 -0.14 -0.60
C ALA A 30 -4.82 -0.92 0.33
N ASN A 31 -5.11 -0.36 1.51
CA ASN A 31 -6.05 -0.93 2.47
C ASN A 31 -7.46 -1.06 1.90
N ASP A 32 -7.97 -0.03 1.25
CA ASP A 32 -9.30 -0.07 0.63
C ASP A 32 -9.38 -1.15 -0.47
N ILE A 33 -8.35 -1.25 -1.33
CA ILE A 33 -8.28 -2.30 -2.35
C ILE A 33 -8.24 -3.69 -1.70
N LEU A 34 -7.42 -3.90 -0.66
CA LEU A 34 -7.33 -5.17 0.05
C LEU A 34 -8.67 -5.54 0.70
N GLN A 35 -9.32 -4.62 1.40
CA GLN A 35 -10.58 -4.87 2.07
C GLN A 35 -11.71 -5.16 1.08
N ASN A 36 -11.80 -4.42 -0.02
CA ASN A 36 -12.85 -4.59 -1.03
C ASN A 36 -12.62 -5.81 -1.95
N SER A 37 -11.36 -6.18 -2.20
CA SER A 37 -11.02 -7.32 -3.07
C SER A 37 -11.25 -8.67 -2.40
N ARG A 38 -11.21 -8.76 -1.06
CA ARG A 38 -11.45 -10.01 -0.31
C ARG A 38 -12.76 -10.73 -0.68
N ARG A 39 -13.80 -10.00 -1.09
CA ARG A 39 -15.08 -10.58 -1.52
C ARG A 39 -15.01 -11.26 -2.90
N LYS A 40 -14.03 -10.89 -3.73
CA LYS A 40 -13.89 -11.30 -5.13
C LYS A 40 -12.75 -12.29 -5.36
N GLY A 41 -11.78 -12.38 -4.44
CA GLY A 41 -10.65 -13.31 -4.50
C GLY A 41 -9.42 -12.79 -3.76
N SER A 42 -8.38 -13.63 -3.66
CA SER A 42 -7.14 -13.32 -2.94
C SER A 42 -6.00 -12.78 -3.83
N GLU A 43 -6.28 -12.50 -5.11
CA GLU A 43 -5.24 -12.07 -6.07
C GLU A 43 -4.52 -10.79 -5.63
N PHE A 44 -5.28 -9.78 -5.18
CA PHE A 44 -4.69 -8.55 -4.65
C PHE A 44 -3.91 -8.78 -3.36
N VAL A 45 -4.37 -9.67 -2.49
CA VAL A 45 -3.67 -10.00 -1.24
C VAL A 45 -2.28 -10.57 -1.54
N GLY A 46 -2.20 -11.54 -2.45
CA GLY A 46 -0.93 -12.17 -2.82
C GLY A 46 0.06 -11.21 -3.47
N GLU A 47 -0.42 -10.28 -4.30
CA GLU A 47 0.45 -9.28 -4.94
C GLU A 47 0.87 -8.17 -3.97
N PHE A 48 -0.04 -7.63 -3.16
CA PHE A 48 0.30 -6.58 -2.19
C PHE A 48 1.25 -7.10 -1.10
N TRP A 49 1.17 -8.36 -0.68
CA TRP A 49 2.08 -8.94 0.31
C TRP A 49 3.57 -8.78 -0.07
N LYS A 50 3.87 -8.70 -1.37
CA LYS A 50 5.23 -8.54 -1.90
C LYS A 50 5.79 -7.12 -1.72
N VAL A 51 4.91 -6.10 -1.61
CA VAL A 51 5.31 -4.68 -1.63
C VAL A 51 4.91 -3.90 -0.38
N LEU A 52 3.85 -4.32 0.32
CA LEU A 52 3.33 -3.62 1.50
C LEU A 52 4.34 -3.52 2.65
N PRO A 53 5.12 -4.56 2.99
CA PRO A 53 6.07 -4.48 4.11
C PRO A 53 7.11 -3.37 3.95
N ASP A 54 7.57 -3.14 2.72
CA ASP A 54 8.54 -2.09 2.43
C ASP A 54 7.90 -0.69 2.49
N ALA A 55 6.70 -0.54 1.89
CA ALA A 55 5.95 0.70 1.94
C ALA A 55 5.55 1.12 3.37
N LEU A 56 5.15 0.16 4.21
CA LEU A 56 4.87 0.41 5.63
C LEU A 56 6.11 0.85 6.38
N ARG A 57 7.26 0.20 6.13
CA ARG A 57 8.54 0.57 6.75
C ARG A 57 8.95 2.00 6.39
N ASP A 58 8.81 2.38 5.12
CA ASP A 58 9.10 3.73 4.63
C ASP A 58 8.27 4.80 5.36
N VAL A 59 6.96 4.59 5.48
CA VAL A 59 6.09 5.52 6.24
C VAL A 59 6.40 5.52 7.73
N ILE A 60 6.75 4.38 8.33
CA ILE A 60 7.10 4.32 9.77
C ILE A 60 8.41 5.07 10.06
N GLN A 61 9.42 4.90 9.20
CA GLN A 61 10.75 5.49 9.38
C GLN A 61 10.79 6.98 9.03
N HIS A 62 10.08 7.39 7.99
CA HIS A 62 10.17 8.73 7.44
C HIS A 62 8.91 9.57 7.66
N GLY A 63 7.80 8.99 8.09
CA GLY A 63 6.53 9.67 8.37
C GLY A 63 6.55 10.52 9.64
N ASP A 64 5.58 11.43 9.76
CA ASP A 64 5.36 12.18 11.00
C ASP A 64 4.67 11.26 12.01
N ASP A 65 4.51 11.72 13.24
CA ASP A 65 3.93 10.87 14.29
C ASP A 65 2.50 10.43 13.93
N TYR A 66 1.75 11.29 13.23
CA TYR A 66 0.43 10.92 12.72
C TYR A 66 0.51 9.78 11.71
N ALA A 67 1.29 9.92 10.64
CA ALA A 67 1.43 8.92 9.60
C ALA A 67 2.02 7.61 10.13
N ARG A 68 3.00 7.68 11.04
CA ARG A 68 3.57 6.51 11.70
C ARG A 68 2.50 5.74 12.49
N ASN A 69 1.70 6.45 13.29
CA ASN A 69 0.63 5.85 14.08
C ASN A 69 -0.47 5.22 13.21
N GLN A 70 -0.78 5.81 12.06
CA GLN A 70 -1.73 5.23 11.11
C GLN A 70 -1.15 3.99 10.42
N ALA A 71 0.13 4.04 10.00
CA ALA A 71 0.80 2.91 9.35
C ALA A 71 0.91 1.69 10.27
N MET A 72 1.10 1.87 11.57
CA MET A 72 1.13 0.77 12.55
C MET A 72 -0.23 0.09 12.78
N ARG A 73 -1.33 0.72 12.36
CA ARG A 73 -2.71 0.21 12.56
C ARG A 73 -3.28 -0.52 11.34
N LEU A 74 -2.58 -0.46 10.21
CA LEU A 74 -2.95 -1.10 8.94
C LEU A 74 -2.61 -2.60 8.95
#